data_AF-A0A1I5TTH9-F1
#
_entry.id   AF-A0A1I5TTH9-F1
#
_cell.length_a   1.000
_cell.length_b   1.000
_cell.length_c   1.000
_cell.angle_alpha   90.00
_cell.angle_beta   90.00
_cell.angle_gamma   90.00
#
_symmetry.space_group_name_H-M   'P 1'
#
loop_
_entity.id
_entity.type
_entity.pdbx_description
1 polymer ?
#
loop_
_entity_poly.entity_id
_entity_poly.type
_entity_poly.pdbx_seq_one_letter_code
_entity_poly.pdbx_strand_id
1 'polypeptide(L)'
;MTVLIVTAVLLLYAAYKDIKQNRIPNYFIVIILLSGILHLLINTPVEWWLYVVSMTATLIVFFLLWISGFLGAGDAKLAAAAALTLSFPDTYWFWIFTIGGGVLLSATQILRYDGIRGIIDIFWRWGMSIIYKTDKREKDDTFPFAPIIFLAWVVVIW
;
A
#
# COMPACT_ATOMS: atom_id res chain seq x y z
N MET A 1 -13.40 0.94 18.34
CA MET A 1 -12.87 -0.43 18.15
C MET A 1 -13.60 -1.24 17.07
N THR A 2 -14.94 -1.26 17.03
CA THR A 2 -15.72 -2.02 16.03
C THR A 2 -15.36 -1.69 14.58
N VAL A 3 -15.22 -0.40 14.24
CA VAL A 3 -14.88 0.06 12.88
C VAL A 3 -13.47 -0.40 12.45
N LEU A 4 -12.53 -0.50 13.38
CA LEU A 4 -11.17 -0.97 13.10
C LEU A 4 -11.17 -2.46 12.78
N ILE A 5 -11.95 -3.28 13.50
CA ILE A 5 -12.09 -4.71 13.22
C ILE A 5 -12.69 -4.93 11.82
N VAL A 6 -13.71 -4.16 11.45
CA VAL A 6 -14.31 -4.22 10.10
C VAL A 6 -13.26 -3.85 9.04
N THR A 7 -12.46 -2.81 9.28
CA THR A 7 -11.39 -2.39 8.36
C THR A 7 -10.31 -3.47 8.24
N ALA A 8 -9.94 -4.13 9.33
CA ALA A 8 -8.99 -5.25 9.32
C ALA A 8 -9.50 -6.42 8.47
N VAL A 9 -10.78 -6.79 8.62
CA VAL A 9 -11.40 -7.87 7.83
C VAL A 9 -11.45 -7.50 6.34
N LEU A 10 -11.77 -6.25 6.02
CA LEU A 10 -11.78 -5.75 4.64
C LEU A 10 -10.38 -5.78 4.01
N LEU A 11 -9.36 -5.33 4.74
CA LEU A 11 -7.97 -5.36 4.29
C LEU A 11 -7.46 -6.80 4.12
N LEU A 12 -7.80 -7.71 5.03
CA LEU A 12 -7.46 -9.13 4.93
C LEU A 12 -8.13 -9.77 3.71
N TYR A 13 -9.39 -9.43 3.44
CA TYR A 13 -10.10 -9.90 2.25
C TYR A 13 -9.51 -9.31 0.96
N ALA A 14 -9.12 -8.03 0.97
CA ALA A 14 -8.42 -7.40 -0.14
C ALA A 14 -7.07 -8.09 -0.40
N ALA A 15 -6.29 -8.38 0.64
CA ALA A 15 -5.04 -9.13 0.53
C ALA A 15 -5.24 -10.56 0.00
N TYR A 16 -6.28 -11.27 0.44
CA TYR A 16 -6.62 -12.59 -0.10
C TYR A 16 -6.98 -12.53 -1.58
N LYS A 17 -7.75 -11.52 -1.99
CA LYS A 17 -8.13 -11.30 -3.38
C LYS A 17 -6.95 -10.88 -4.25
N ASP A 18 -6.05 -10.06 -3.71
CA ASP A 18 -4.82 -9.63 -4.37
C ASP A 18 -3.93 -10.84 -4.69
N ILE A 19 -3.68 -11.70 -3.70
CA ILE A 19 -2.91 -12.96 -3.89
C ILE A 19 -3.59 -13.90 -4.90
N LYS A 20 -4.93 -13.96 -4.93
CA LYS A 20 -5.67 -14.93 -5.75
C LYS A 20 -5.91 -14.48 -7.18
N GLN A 21 -6.03 -13.17 -7.43
CA GLN A 21 -6.53 -12.63 -8.69
C GLN A 21 -5.64 -11.53 -9.28
N ASN A 22 -4.55 -11.11 -8.61
CA ASN A 22 -3.66 -10.00 -8.97
C ASN A 22 -4.37 -8.69 -9.37
N ARG A 23 -5.65 -8.56 -8.99
CA ARG A 23 -6.49 -7.41 -9.30
C ARG A 23 -7.31 -7.10 -8.07
N ILE A 24 -7.04 -5.94 -7.47
CA ILE A 24 -7.90 -5.37 -6.42
C ILE A 24 -9.01 -4.59 -7.12
N PRO A 25 -10.28 -5.01 -7.03
CA PRO A 25 -11.39 -4.22 -7.54
C PRO A 25 -11.47 -2.88 -6.80
N ASN A 26 -11.59 -1.77 -7.54
CA ASN A 26 -11.66 -0.42 -6.95
C ASN A 26 -12.77 -0.27 -5.89
N TYR A 27 -13.82 -1.09 -5.95
CA TYR A 27 -14.89 -1.12 -4.95
C TYR A 27 -14.38 -1.41 -3.53
N PHE A 28 -13.36 -2.27 -3.35
CA PHE A 28 -12.79 -2.55 -2.03
C PHE A 28 -12.10 -1.34 -1.43
N ILE A 29 -11.36 -0.59 -2.24
CA ILE A 29 -10.68 0.63 -1.82
C ILE A 29 -11.71 1.66 -1.35
N VAL A 30 -12.81 1.81 -2.08
CA VAL A 30 -13.91 2.72 -1.69
C VAL A 30 -14.55 2.29 -0.36
N ILE A 31 -14.77 0.99 -0.16
CA ILE A 31 -15.35 0.47 1.09
C ILE A 31 -14.42 0.71 2.29
N ILE A 32 -13.11 0.52 2.13
CA ILE A 32 -12.11 0.80 3.18
C ILE A 32 -12.04 2.30 3.46
N LEU A 33 -12.11 3.13 2.42
CA LEU A 33 -12.13 4.59 2.59
C LEU A 33 -13.37 5.04 3.36
N LEU A 34 -14.54 4.49 3.03
CA LEU A 34 -15.78 4.74 3.76
C LEU A 34 -15.70 4.29 5.21
N SER A 35 -15.07 3.14 5.51
CA SER A 35 -14.87 2.71 6.90
C SER A 35 -13.95 3.67 7.65
N GLY A 36 -12.91 4.21 7.00
CA GLY A 36 -12.05 5.27 7.55
C GLY A 36 -12.82 6.56 7.88
N ILE A 37 -13.67 7.03 6.96
CA ILE A 37 -14.52 8.20 7.19
C ILE A 37 -15.47 7.97 8.38
N LEU A 38 -16.10 6.79 8.46
CA LEU A 38 -16.97 6.44 9.57
C LEU A 38 -16.22 6.39 10.90
N HIS A 39 -15.00 5.86 10.90
CA HIS A 39 -14.15 5.86 12.10
C HIS A 39 -13.91 7.27 12.61
N LEU A 40 -13.61 8.18 11.69
CA LEU A 40 -13.26 9.57 11.93
C LEU A 40 -14.47 10.39 12.42
N LEU A 41 -15.65 10.18 11.85
CA LEU A 41 -16.91 10.78 12.30
C LEU A 41 -17.31 10.34 13.72
N ILE A 42 -17.06 9.08 14.07
CA ILE A 42 -17.53 8.49 15.34
C ILE A 42 -16.54 8.73 16.48
N ASN A 43 -15.23 8.64 16.22
CA ASN A 43 -14.22 8.57 17.28
C ASN A 43 -13.36 9.83 17.39
N THR A 44 -13.18 10.61 16.32
CA THR A 44 -12.21 11.72 16.28
C THR A 44 -12.74 13.01 15.64
N PRO A 45 -13.88 13.56 16.12
CA PRO A 45 -14.49 14.74 15.52
C PRO A 45 -13.67 16.03 15.67
N VAL A 46 -12.73 16.11 16.62
CA VAL A 46 -11.93 17.32 16.89
C VAL A 46 -10.61 17.32 16.10
N GLU A 47 -10.00 16.16 15.90
CA GLU A 47 -8.67 16.01 15.29
C GLU A 47 -8.72 15.34 13.91
N TRP A 48 -9.89 15.37 13.27
CA TRP A 48 -10.14 14.78 11.96
C TRP A 48 -9.11 15.19 10.89
N TRP A 49 -8.59 16.41 10.98
CA TRP A 49 -7.61 16.95 10.05
C TRP A 49 -6.29 16.16 10.06
N LEU A 50 -5.87 15.60 11.19
CA LEU A 50 -4.65 14.78 11.28
C LEU A 50 -4.77 13.49 10.46
N TYR A 51 -5.96 12.89 10.43
CA TYR A 51 -6.27 11.69 9.65
C TYR A 51 -6.41 12.00 8.15
N VAL A 52 -6.89 13.19 7.80
CA VAL A 52 -6.91 13.64 6.40
C VAL A 52 -5.48 13.91 5.91
N VAL A 53 -4.64 14.52 6.77
CA VAL A 53 -3.23 14.75 6.48
C VAL A 53 -2.48 13.42 6.32
N SER A 54 -2.71 12.42 7.18
CA SER A 54 -2.09 11.09 7.05
C SER A 54 -2.47 10.40 5.74
N MET A 55 -3.76 10.38 5.38
CA MET A 55 -4.23 9.86 4.10
C MET A 55 -3.56 10.57 2.92
N THR A 56 -3.58 11.91 2.93
CA THR A 56 -3.06 12.73 1.82
C THR A 56 -1.55 12.57 1.68
N ALA A 57 -0.82 12.60 2.79
CA ALA A 57 0.62 12.39 2.80
C ALA A 57 0.98 10.98 2.32
N THR A 58 0.25 9.96 2.77
CA THR A 58 0.44 8.57 2.31
C THR A 58 0.18 8.45 0.81
N LEU A 59 -0.89 9.07 0.32
CA LEU A 59 -1.19 9.08 -1.11
C LEU A 59 -0.05 9.71 -1.90
N ILE A 60 0.50 10.85 -1.47
CA ILE A 60 1.62 11.51 -2.16
C ILE A 60 2.85 10.59 -2.20
N VAL A 61 3.26 10.04 -1.05
CA VAL A 61 4.45 9.17 -0.95
C VAL A 61 4.28 7.93 -1.83
N PHE A 62 3.15 7.23 -1.74
CA PHE A 62 2.91 6.01 -2.49
C PHE A 62 2.63 6.28 -3.98
N PHE A 63 2.11 7.45 -4.32
CA PHE A 63 1.96 7.88 -5.71
C PHE A 63 3.33 8.14 -6.36
N LEU A 64 4.28 8.74 -5.63
CA LEU A 64 5.66 8.87 -6.08
C LEU A 64 6.32 7.50 -6.30
N LEU A 65 6.07 6.53 -5.41
CA LEU A 65 6.54 5.14 -5.58
C LEU A 65 5.90 4.46 -6.81
N TRP A 66 4.62 4.72 -7.08
CA TRP A 66 3.94 4.23 -8.29
C TRP A 66 4.49 4.86 -9.58
N ILE A 67 4.76 6.17 -9.57
CA ILE A 67 5.42 6.83 -10.71
C ILE A 67 6.76 6.16 -10.99
N SER A 68 7.53 5.89 -9.93
CA SER A 68 8.83 5.22 -9.95
C SER A 68 8.76 3.73 -10.36
N GLY A 69 7.57 3.14 -10.42
CA GLY A 69 7.34 1.77 -10.89
C GLY A 69 7.57 0.68 -9.85
N PHE A 70 7.72 1.03 -8.56
CA PHE A 70 7.93 0.05 -7.49
C PHE A 70 6.65 -0.63 -7.00
N LEU A 71 5.50 0.00 -7.21
CA LEU A 71 4.23 -0.38 -6.59
C LEU A 71 3.07 -0.13 -7.57
N GLY A 72 2.01 -0.93 -7.49
CA GLY A 72 0.83 -0.80 -8.35
C GLY A 72 -0.05 0.40 -7.97
N ALA A 73 -0.77 0.97 -8.95
CA ALA A 73 -1.69 2.09 -8.69
C ALA A 73 -2.80 1.71 -7.70
N GLY A 74 -3.21 0.43 -7.68
CA GLY A 74 -4.18 -0.10 -6.73
C GLY A 74 -3.66 -0.08 -5.30
N ASP A 75 -2.44 -0.56 -5.08
CA ASP A 75 -1.80 -0.60 -3.76
C ASP A 75 -1.59 0.80 -3.18
N ALA A 76 -1.24 1.78 -4.02
CA ALA A 76 -1.04 3.16 -3.56
C ALA A 76 -2.34 3.74 -2.99
N LYS A 77 -3.45 3.49 -3.69
CA LYS A 77 -4.78 3.92 -3.25
C LYS A 77 -5.25 3.14 -2.03
N LEU A 78 -4.94 1.85 -1.95
CA LEU A 78 -5.27 1.02 -0.79
C LEU A 78 -4.51 1.47 0.46
N ALA A 79 -3.22 1.74 0.35
CA ALA A 79 -2.40 2.29 1.43
C ALA A 79 -2.93 3.66 1.90
N ALA A 80 -3.31 4.54 0.97
CA ALA A 80 -3.92 5.83 1.32
C ALA A 80 -5.26 5.66 2.05
N ALA A 81 -6.14 4.77 1.58
CA ALA A 81 -7.41 4.48 2.25
C ALA A 81 -7.20 3.90 3.66
N ALA A 82 -6.22 3.02 3.84
CA ALA A 82 -5.84 2.47 5.14
C ALA A 82 -5.24 3.53 6.08
N ALA A 83 -4.46 4.48 5.55
CA ALA A 83 -3.89 5.56 6.35
C ALA A 83 -4.94 6.54 6.91
N LEU A 84 -6.14 6.60 6.32
CA LEU A 84 -7.24 7.42 6.86
C LEU A 84 -7.73 6.95 8.24
N THR A 85 -7.45 5.72 8.65
CA THR A 85 -7.73 5.25 10.02
C THR A 85 -6.58 5.50 10.99
N LEU A 86 -5.47 6.06 10.52
CA LEU A 86 -4.27 6.31 11.31
C LEU A 86 -4.12 7.81 11.57
N SER A 87 -3.78 8.16 12.80
CA SER A 87 -3.42 9.53 13.14
C SER A 87 -1.97 9.82 12.70
N PHE A 88 -1.63 11.10 12.59
CA PHE A 88 -0.23 11.51 12.56
C PHE A 88 0.23 11.69 14.02
N PRO A 89 1.33 11.07 14.48
CA PRO A 89 2.47 10.56 13.70
C PRO A 89 2.51 9.05 13.41
N ASP A 90 1.55 8.25 13.85
CA ASP A 90 1.56 6.77 13.69
C ASP A 90 1.71 6.31 12.22
N THR A 91 1.23 7.15 11.31
CA THR A 91 1.39 6.99 9.86
C THR A 91 2.86 6.83 9.42
N TYR A 92 3.81 7.41 10.15
CA TYR A 92 5.24 7.28 9.85
C TYR A 92 5.73 5.83 10.00
N TRP A 93 5.32 5.15 11.08
CA TRP A 93 5.62 3.73 11.30
C TRP A 93 4.97 2.86 10.22
N PHE A 94 3.74 3.20 9.82
CA PHE A 94 3.06 2.53 8.74
C PHE A 94 3.84 2.61 7.41
N TRP A 95 4.43 3.77 7.08
CA TRP A 95 5.28 3.89 5.89
C TRP A 95 6.54 3.04 5.98
N ILE A 96 7.24 3.06 7.12
CA ILE A 96 8.45 2.26 7.32
C ILE A 96 8.16 0.78 7.14
N PHE A 97 7.13 0.26 7.80
CA PHE A 97 6.78 -1.16 7.70
C PHE A 97 6.30 -1.55 6.31
N THR A 98 5.52 -0.68 5.64
CA THR A 98 5.00 -0.98 4.31
C THR A 98 6.10 -0.96 3.25
N ILE A 99 6.93 0.10 3.25
CA ILE A 99 8.03 0.23 2.28
C ILE A 99 9.10 -0.82 2.57
N GLY A 100 9.50 -0.98 3.83
CA GLY A 100 10.51 -1.97 4.23
C GLY A 100 10.07 -3.41 3.94
N GLY A 101 8.82 -3.76 4.30
CA GLY A 101 8.24 -5.06 3.98
C GLY A 101 8.14 -5.30 2.47
N GLY A 102 7.77 -4.28 1.71
CA GLY A 102 7.74 -4.31 0.25
C GLY A 102 9.10 -4.61 -0.39
N VAL A 103 10.14 -3.91 0.08
CA VAL A 103 11.51 -4.13 -0.39
C VAL A 103 12.00 -5.54 -0.03
N LEU A 104 11.70 -6.03 1.17
CA LEU A 104 12.09 -7.39 1.58
C LEU A 104 11.37 -8.48 0.80
N LEU A 105 10.06 -8.37 0.58
CA LEU A 105 9.30 -9.37 -0.19
C LEU A 105 9.73 -9.37 -1.66
N SER A 106 9.92 -8.21 -2.27
CA SER A 106 10.44 -8.13 -3.63
C SER A 106 11.83 -8.75 -3.71
N ALA A 107 12.76 -8.37 -2.84
CA ALA A 107 14.13 -8.91 -2.82
C ALA A 107 14.17 -10.43 -2.63
N THR A 108 13.40 -10.99 -1.69
CA THR A 108 13.38 -12.43 -1.41
C THR A 108 12.82 -13.24 -2.58
N GLN A 109 11.78 -12.74 -3.26
CA GLN A 109 11.20 -13.42 -4.40
C GLN A 109 12.12 -13.39 -5.62
N ILE A 110 12.81 -12.28 -5.88
CA ILE A 110 13.80 -12.18 -6.97
C ILE A 110 14.98 -13.11 -6.72
N LEU A 111 15.49 -13.16 -5.49
CA LEU A 111 16.53 -14.11 -5.08
C LEU A 111 16.12 -15.56 -5.36
N ARG A 112 14.82 -15.87 -5.25
CA ARG A 112 14.28 -17.21 -5.47
C ARG A 112 14.09 -17.56 -6.95
N TYR A 113 13.81 -16.59 -7.82
CA TYR A 113 13.52 -16.81 -9.25
C TYR A 113 14.73 -16.53 -10.18
N ASP A 114 15.40 -15.39 -10.04
CA ASP A 114 16.45 -14.91 -10.95
C ASP A 114 17.84 -14.76 -10.30
N GLY A 115 17.93 -14.96 -8.97
CA GLY A 115 19.16 -14.78 -8.20
C GLY A 115 19.65 -13.32 -8.17
N ILE A 116 20.97 -13.12 -8.01
CA ILE A 116 21.59 -11.77 -7.90
C ILE A 116 21.46 -10.96 -9.20
N ARG A 117 21.36 -11.64 -10.35
CA ARG A 117 21.21 -10.97 -11.66
C ARG A 117 19.88 -10.22 -11.76
N GLY A 118 18.80 -10.76 -11.17
CA GLY A 118 17.51 -10.08 -11.11
C GLY A 118 17.54 -8.77 -10.30
N ILE A 119 18.34 -8.70 -9.24
CA ILE A 119 18.49 -7.46 -8.44
C ILE A 119 19.17 -6.37 -9.26
N ILE A 120 20.23 -6.72 -9.99
CA ILE A 120 20.95 -5.79 -10.87
C ILE A 120 20.04 -5.30 -12.00
N ASP A 121 19.24 -6.20 -12.58
CA ASP A 121 18.28 -5.86 -13.63
C ASP A 121 17.20 -4.88 -13.17
N ILE A 122 16.76 -4.93 -11.90
CA ILE A 122 15.81 -3.93 -11.37
C ILE A 122 16.46 -2.57 -11.24
N PHE A 123 17.67 -2.49 -10.69
CA PHE A 123 18.38 -1.21 -10.61
C PHE A 123 18.63 -0.63 -12.02
N TRP A 124 19.00 -1.48 -12.98
CA TRP A 124 19.19 -1.08 -14.37
C TRP A 124 17.89 -0.62 -15.02
N ARG A 125 16.79 -1.36 -14.84
CA ARG A 125 15.46 -1.01 -15.37
C ARG A 125 14.86 0.22 -14.72
N TRP A 126 15.09 0.41 -13.42
CA TRP A 126 14.66 1.60 -12.69
C TRP A 126 15.41 2.84 -13.18
N GLY A 127 16.73 2.76 -13.36
CA GLY A 127 17.50 3.84 -13.99
C GLY A 127 17.03 4.14 -15.41
N MET A 128 16.74 3.10 -16.20
CA MET A 128 16.23 3.24 -17.55
C MET A 128 14.77 3.70 -17.61
N SER A 129 13.94 3.48 -16.59
CA SER A 129 12.53 3.93 -16.57
C SER A 129 12.40 5.43 -16.31
N ILE A 130 13.37 6.02 -15.62
CA ILE A 130 13.49 7.47 -15.45
C ILE A 130 13.83 8.14 -16.79
N ILE A 131 14.61 7.46 -17.64
CA ILE A 131 15.16 8.01 -18.90
C ILE A 131 14.26 7.67 -20.10
N TYR A 132 13.78 6.45 -20.20
CA TYR A 132 12.86 5.99 -21.25
C TYR A 132 11.46 5.88 -20.67
N LYS A 133 10.53 6.64 -21.26
CA LYS A 133 9.09 6.54 -21.03
C LYS A 133 8.57 5.24 -21.67
N THR A 134 9.08 4.10 -21.21
CA THR A 134 8.65 2.79 -21.66
C THR A 134 7.19 2.60 -21.27
N ASP A 135 6.39 2.29 -22.28
CA ASP A 135 4.97 2.06 -22.16
C ASP A 135 4.73 1.05 -21.02
N LYS A 136 4.09 1.53 -19.94
CA LYS A 136 3.79 0.75 -18.73
C LYS A 136 2.72 -0.27 -19.11
N ARG A 137 3.07 -1.30 -19.87
CA ARG A 137 2.24 -2.49 -19.96
C ARG A 137 2.12 -3.01 -18.54
N GLU A 138 0.89 -3.03 -18.02
CA GLU A 138 0.48 -3.86 -16.88
C GLU A 138 0.99 -5.27 -17.17
N LYS A 139 2.22 -5.58 -16.77
CA LYS A 139 2.63 -6.96 -16.59
C LYS A 139 1.91 -7.37 -15.33
N ASP A 140 1.06 -8.38 -15.45
CA ASP A 140 0.28 -9.01 -14.38
C ASP A 140 1.15 -9.63 -13.25
N ASP A 141 2.45 -9.31 -13.22
CA ASP A 141 3.46 -9.65 -12.21
C ASP A 141 3.66 -8.48 -11.22
N THR A 142 2.66 -7.62 -11.03
CA THR A 142 2.67 -6.66 -9.90
C THR A 142 2.58 -7.45 -8.60
N PHE A 143 3.63 -7.34 -7.77
CA PHE A 143 3.73 -8.00 -6.48
C PHE A 143 2.52 -7.66 -5.60
N PRO A 144 1.94 -8.63 -4.89
CA PRO A 144 0.82 -8.36 -4.00
C PRO A 144 1.35 -7.59 -2.78
N PHE A 145 1.24 -6.27 -2.81
CA PHE A 145 1.64 -5.39 -1.70
C PHE A 145 0.56 -5.32 -0.62
N ALA A 146 -0.67 -5.73 -0.92
CA ALA A 146 -1.79 -5.70 0.00
C ALA A 146 -1.58 -6.48 1.32
N PRO A 147 -0.94 -7.67 1.35
CA PRO A 147 -0.65 -8.37 2.61
C PRO A 147 0.31 -7.60 3.51
N ILE A 148 1.31 -6.92 2.93
CA ILE A 148 2.25 -6.08 3.69
C ILE A 148 1.51 -4.87 4.24
N ILE A 149 0.68 -4.21 3.42
CA ILE A 149 -0.12 -3.07 3.85
C ILE A 149 -1.02 -3.47 5.02
N PHE A 150 -1.67 -4.64 4.93
CA PHE A 150 -2.47 -5.18 6.03
C PHE A 150 -1.64 -5.42 7.30
N LEU A 151 -0.50 -6.11 7.19
CA LEU A 151 0.37 -6.39 8.33
C LEU A 151 0.89 -5.11 8.99
N ALA A 152 1.39 -4.16 8.19
CA ALA A 152 1.86 -2.87 8.66
C ALA A 152 0.74 -2.10 9.37
N TRP A 153 -0.47 -2.13 8.82
CA TRP A 153 -1.63 -1.48 9.42
C TRP A 153 -2.02 -2.10 10.76
N VAL A 154 -2.02 -3.44 10.86
CA VAL A 154 -2.34 -4.15 12.11
C VAL A 154 -1.32 -3.81 13.19
N VAL A 155 -0.02 -3.85 12.88
CA VAL A 155 1.07 -3.58 13.84
C VAL A 155 1.06 -2.15 14.36
N VAL A 156 0.59 -1.20 13.57
CA VAL A 156 0.55 0.21 13.98
C VAL A 156 -0.66 0.51 14.88
N ILE A 157 -1.74 -0.24 14.75
CA ILE A 157 -2.99 -0.02 15.50
C ILE A 157 -3.04 -0.82 16.81
N TRP A 158 -2.38 -1.98 16.85
CA TRP A 158 -2.44 -2.95 17.95
C TRP A 158 -1.06 -3.16 18.56
#